data_AF-A0A6B2BWX4-F1
#
_entry.id   AF-A0A6B2BWX4-F1
#
_cell.length_a   1.000
_cell.length_b   1.000
_cell.length_c   1.000
_cell.angle_alpha   90.00
_cell.angle_beta   90.00
_cell.angle_gamma   90.00
#
_symmetry.space_group_name_H-M   'P 1'
#
loop_
_entity.id
_entity.type
_entity.pdbx_description
1 polymer ?
#
loop_
_entity_poly.entity_id
_entity_poly.type
_entity_poly.pdbx_seq_one_letter_code
_entity_poly.pdbx_strand_id
1 'polypeptide(L)'
;MRVMIIRKNFISNYIIKIRKQNTLKDRKQINKWQIENKRKVATTLHKIFSEINDEKTIIVVEGKRDFLAIKSLGYRGKIFQLCGSGKGTGNLASELSFYKKVILMLDYDKKGESLTKSIIEKLSYGGVTIDLNLRKKVREIAKGVNHIEDLKKFSQYLVQE
;
A
#
# COMPACT_ATOMS: atom_id res chain seq x y z
N MET A 1 -9.75 64.22 -6.22
CA MET A 1 -10.37 62.87 -6.06
C MET A 1 -9.64 61.73 -6.77
N ARG A 2 -9.11 61.90 -8.00
CA ARG A 2 -8.48 60.80 -8.79
C ARG A 2 -7.26 60.11 -8.14
N VAL A 3 -6.41 60.85 -7.43
CA VAL A 3 -5.17 60.31 -6.81
C VAL A 3 -5.45 59.36 -5.63
N MET A 4 -6.51 59.61 -4.84
CA MET A 4 -6.91 58.74 -3.72
C MET A 4 -7.46 57.39 -4.19
N ILE A 5 -8.17 57.35 -5.32
CA ILE A 5 -8.75 56.11 -5.87
C ILE A 5 -7.64 55.18 -6.39
N ILE A 6 -6.64 55.74 -7.09
CA ILE A 6 -5.49 54.98 -7.60
C ILE A 6 -4.68 54.38 -6.44
N ARG A 7 -4.42 55.16 -5.38
CA ARG A 7 -3.72 54.67 -4.18
C ARG A 7 -4.48 53.54 -3.47
N LYS A 8 -5.81 53.64 -3.32
CA LYS A 8 -6.63 52.57 -2.72
C LYS A 8 -6.57 51.27 -3.53
N ASN A 9 -6.65 51.35 -4.87
CA ASN A 9 -6.54 50.17 -5.74
C ASN A 9 -5.15 49.52 -5.69
N PHE A 10 -4.09 50.32 -5.60
CA PHE A 10 -2.72 49.81 -5.51
C PHE A 10 -2.46 49.06 -4.19
N ILE A 11 -2.91 49.62 -3.06
CA ILE A 11 -2.78 48.99 -1.73
C ILE A 11 -3.60 47.69 -1.69
N SER A 12 -4.83 47.69 -2.21
CA SER A 12 -5.68 46.50 -2.28
C SER A 12 -5.02 45.37 -3.08
N ASN A 13 -4.49 45.67 -4.27
CA ASN A 13 -3.81 44.70 -5.12
C ASN A 13 -2.53 44.15 -4.48
N TYR A 14 -1.78 44.98 -3.75
CA TYR A 14 -0.58 44.55 -3.04
C TYR A 14 -0.90 43.57 -1.89
N ILE A 15 -1.95 43.85 -1.10
CA ILE A 15 -2.41 42.96 -0.03
C ILE A 15 -2.89 41.62 -0.59
N ILE A 16 -3.62 41.61 -1.71
CA ILE A 16 -4.07 40.38 -2.38
C ILE A 16 -2.87 39.54 -2.85
N LYS A 17 -1.82 40.18 -3.40
CA LYS A 17 -0.59 39.50 -3.84
C LYS A 17 0.15 38.86 -2.66
N ILE A 18 0.29 39.57 -1.54
CA ILE A 18 0.91 39.02 -0.32
C ILE A 18 0.10 37.83 0.23
N ARG A 19 -1.24 37.97 0.32
CA ARG A 19 -2.12 36.87 0.76
C ARG A 19 -1.98 35.64 -0.14
N LYS A 20 -2.00 35.81 -1.47
CA LYS A 20 -1.75 34.71 -2.41
C LYS A 20 -0.38 34.07 -2.20
N GLN A 21 0.69 34.84 -2.02
CA GLN A 21 2.03 34.30 -1.79
C GLN A 21 2.13 33.50 -0.48
N ASN A 22 1.50 33.96 0.61
CA ASN A 22 1.45 33.20 1.86
C ASN A 22 0.68 31.89 1.69
N THR A 23 -0.50 31.91 1.06
CA THR A 23 -1.26 30.67 0.79
C THR A 23 -0.49 29.68 -0.08
N LEU A 24 0.33 30.15 -1.01
CA LEU A 24 1.19 29.31 -1.84
C LEU A 24 2.35 28.71 -1.03
N LYS A 25 2.94 29.47 -0.09
CA LYS A 25 3.97 28.95 0.83
C LYS A 25 3.41 27.85 1.73
N ASP A 26 2.22 28.05 2.28
CA ASP A 26 1.55 27.06 3.14
C ASP A 26 1.23 25.79 2.35
N ARG A 27 0.69 25.91 1.14
CA ARG A 27 0.45 24.77 0.23
C ARG A 27 1.74 24.01 -0.10
N LYS A 28 2.84 24.73 -0.37
CA LYS A 28 4.15 24.09 -0.62
C LYS A 28 4.62 23.29 0.60
N GLN A 29 4.44 23.83 1.81
CA GLN A 29 4.84 23.16 3.04
C GLN A 29 3.97 21.91 3.31
N ILE A 30 2.66 22.01 3.11
CA ILE A 30 1.73 20.87 3.22
C ILE A 30 2.10 19.77 2.22
N ASN A 31 2.32 20.11 0.96
CA ASN A 31 2.71 19.15 -0.08
C ASN A 31 4.04 18.46 0.28
N LYS A 32 5.02 19.21 0.78
CA LYS A 32 6.30 18.67 1.25
C LYS A 32 6.09 17.64 2.37
N TRP A 33 5.29 17.97 3.38
CA TRP A 33 4.98 17.07 4.50
C TRP A 33 4.25 15.79 4.03
N GLN A 34 3.29 15.91 3.10
CA GLN A 34 2.60 14.77 2.53
C GLN A 34 3.54 13.82 1.78
N ILE A 35 4.47 14.37 0.99
CA ILE A 35 5.48 13.57 0.28
C ILE A 35 6.38 12.85 1.28
N GLU A 36 6.87 13.56 2.31
CA GLU A 36 7.73 12.99 3.33
C GLU A 36 7.06 11.83 4.09
N ASN A 37 5.77 11.98 4.43
CA ASN A 37 5.01 10.89 5.04
C ASN A 37 4.83 9.70 4.11
N LYS A 38 4.54 9.93 2.83
CA LYS A 38 4.44 8.84 1.85
C LYS A 38 5.76 8.10 1.68
N ARG A 39 6.90 8.81 1.72
CA ARG A 39 8.24 8.20 1.76
C ARG A 39 8.42 7.32 2.99
N LYS A 40 8.11 7.83 4.19
CA LYS A 40 8.18 7.04 5.43
C LYS A 40 7.35 5.76 5.35
N VAL A 41 6.11 5.86 4.86
CA VAL A 41 5.23 4.69 4.62
C VAL A 41 5.88 3.73 3.62
N ALA A 42 6.36 4.24 2.48
CA ALA A 42 7.01 3.43 1.45
C ALA A 42 8.24 2.69 1.99
N THR A 43 9.16 3.37 2.67
CA THR A 43 10.36 2.77 3.26
C THR A 43 10.00 1.72 4.32
N THR A 44 8.99 1.97 5.14
CA THR A 44 8.54 0.99 6.15
C THR A 44 7.95 -0.25 5.49
N LEU A 45 7.08 -0.07 4.49
CA LEU A 45 6.53 -1.19 3.71
C LEU A 45 7.63 -1.97 2.99
N HIS A 46 8.61 -1.26 2.43
CA HIS A 46 9.73 -1.89 1.76
C HIS A 46 10.54 -2.77 2.70
N LYS A 47 10.87 -2.24 3.87
CA LYS A 47 11.58 -2.97 4.91
C LYS A 47 10.85 -4.27 5.28
N ILE A 48 9.56 -4.21 5.63
CA ILE A 48 8.82 -5.41 6.04
C ILE A 48 8.71 -6.46 4.93
N PHE A 49 8.55 -6.04 3.66
CA PHE A 49 8.45 -6.98 2.54
C PHE A 49 9.81 -7.57 2.17
N SER A 50 10.89 -6.79 2.29
CA SER A 50 12.26 -7.27 2.06
C SER A 50 12.73 -8.25 3.14
N GLU A 51 12.28 -8.08 4.39
CA GLU A 51 12.69 -8.90 5.54
C GLU A 51 12.00 -10.27 5.63
N ILE A 52 10.83 -10.44 5.00
CA ILE A 52 10.07 -11.71 5.03
C ILE A 52 10.40 -12.66 3.86
N ASN A 53 11.55 -12.45 3.21
CA ASN A 53 12.01 -13.29 2.12
C ASN A 53 12.63 -14.58 2.67
N ASP A 54 11.81 -15.63 2.76
CA ASP A 54 12.19 -16.96 3.22
C ASP A 54 11.67 -18.02 2.21
N GLU A 55 12.49 -19.01 1.88
CA GLU A 55 12.16 -20.03 0.85
C GLU A 55 10.99 -20.95 1.24
N LYS A 56 10.72 -21.09 2.54
CA LYS A 56 9.59 -21.85 3.11
C LYS A 56 8.38 -20.96 3.42
N THR A 57 8.41 -19.70 2.98
CA THR A 57 7.30 -18.75 3.10
C THR A 57 6.70 -18.42 1.74
N ILE A 58 5.37 -18.44 1.64
CA ILE A 58 4.63 -18.00 0.46
C ILE A 58 3.58 -16.95 0.84
N ILE A 59 3.45 -15.92 0.00
CA ILE A 59 2.35 -14.96 0.09
C ILE A 59 1.22 -15.40 -0.86
N VAL A 60 -0.01 -15.35 -0.40
CA VAL A 60 -1.20 -15.56 -1.24
C VAL A 60 -1.90 -14.23 -1.45
N VAL A 61 -2.18 -13.88 -2.71
CA VAL A 61 -2.91 -12.67 -3.12
C VAL A 61 -4.12 -13.01 -3.97
N GLU A 62 -5.07 -12.09 -4.08
CA GLU A 62 -6.25 -12.30 -4.92
C GLU A 62 -5.89 -12.30 -6.40
N GLY A 63 -5.10 -11.32 -6.89
CA GLY A 63 -4.78 -11.25 -8.32
C GLY A 63 -3.44 -10.63 -8.70
N LYS A 64 -3.24 -10.47 -10.02
CA LYS A 64 -2.01 -9.95 -10.62
C LYS A 64 -1.65 -8.52 -10.17
N ARG A 65 -2.64 -7.68 -9.89
CA ARG A 65 -2.41 -6.28 -9.46
C ARG A 65 -1.80 -6.23 -8.06
N ASP A 66 -2.31 -7.05 -7.14
CA ASP A 66 -1.75 -7.23 -5.79
C ASP A 66 -0.33 -7.80 -5.84
N PHE A 67 -0.11 -8.82 -6.69
CA PHE A 67 1.22 -9.38 -6.94
C PHE A 67 2.21 -8.29 -7.32
N LEU A 68 1.86 -7.43 -8.29
CA LEU A 68 2.72 -6.35 -8.75
C LEU A 68 2.95 -5.30 -7.65
N ALA A 69 1.92 -4.99 -6.86
CA ALA A 69 2.04 -4.05 -5.75
C ALA A 69 3.06 -4.54 -4.72
N ILE A 70 2.94 -5.79 -4.25
CA ILE A 70 3.85 -6.39 -3.28
C ILE A 70 5.27 -6.53 -3.85
N LYS A 71 5.42 -6.95 -5.11
CA LYS A 71 6.74 -7.02 -5.78
C LYS A 71 7.40 -5.65 -5.90
N SER A 72 6.63 -4.61 -6.25
CA SER A 72 7.16 -3.24 -6.38
C SER A 72 7.64 -2.64 -5.06
N LEU A 73 7.23 -3.22 -3.93
CA LEU A 73 7.67 -2.84 -2.60
C LEU A 73 8.85 -3.70 -2.10
N GLY A 74 9.44 -4.57 -2.91
CA GLY A 74 10.70 -5.25 -2.57
C GLY A 74 10.58 -6.69 -2.10
N TYR A 75 9.37 -7.26 -2.08
CA TYR A 75 9.22 -8.70 -1.81
C TYR A 75 9.81 -9.53 -2.97
N ARG A 76 10.74 -10.43 -2.67
CA ARG A 76 11.42 -11.27 -3.67
C ARG A 76 10.98 -12.74 -3.64
N GLY A 77 10.35 -13.18 -2.55
CA GLY A 77 9.82 -14.54 -2.37
C GLY A 77 8.67 -14.95 -3.31
N LYS A 78 8.15 -16.15 -3.08
CA LYS A 78 7.07 -16.74 -3.90
C LYS A 78 5.72 -16.10 -3.55
N ILE A 79 4.93 -15.83 -4.59
CA ILE A 79 3.56 -15.34 -4.44
C ILE A 79 2.63 -16.25 -5.25
N PHE A 80 1.59 -16.76 -4.59
CA PHE A 80 0.47 -17.43 -5.23
C PHE A 80 -0.65 -16.45 -5.55
N GLN A 81 -1.19 -16.49 -6.77
CA GLN A 81 -2.33 -15.69 -7.20
C GLN A 81 -3.58 -16.57 -7.27
N LEU A 82 -4.64 -16.22 -6.54
CA LEU A 82 -5.89 -16.98 -6.53
C LEU A 82 -6.66 -16.84 -7.85
N CYS A 83 -6.74 -15.63 -8.39
CA CYS A 83 -7.35 -15.32 -9.67
C CYS A 83 -6.28 -15.22 -10.78
N GLY A 84 -6.56 -15.82 -11.94
CA GLY A 84 -5.70 -15.72 -13.13
C GLY A 84 -4.61 -16.79 -13.28
N SER A 85 -4.46 -17.72 -12.33
CA SER A 85 -3.53 -18.85 -12.44
C SER A 85 -4.03 -20.00 -13.33
N GLY A 86 -5.28 -19.95 -13.81
CA GLY A 86 -5.93 -21.03 -14.56
C GLY A 86 -6.22 -22.29 -13.73
N LYS A 87 -5.75 -22.36 -12.47
CA LYS A 87 -5.77 -23.55 -11.60
C LYS A 87 -6.92 -23.59 -10.60
N GLY A 88 -7.72 -22.52 -10.49
CA GLY A 88 -8.82 -22.40 -9.53
C GLY A 88 -8.39 -22.57 -8.06
N THR A 89 -9.36 -22.68 -7.14
CA THR A 89 -9.10 -22.96 -5.72
C THR A 89 -8.75 -24.44 -5.45
N GLY A 90 -8.94 -25.32 -6.44
CA GLY A 90 -8.75 -26.77 -6.31
C GLY A 90 -7.29 -27.20 -6.13
N ASN A 91 -6.33 -26.43 -6.65
CA ASN A 91 -4.89 -26.74 -6.54
C ASN A 91 -4.17 -25.90 -5.47
N LEU A 92 -4.92 -25.19 -4.62
CA LEU A 92 -4.33 -24.30 -3.61
C LEU A 92 -3.69 -25.10 -2.47
N ALA A 93 -4.40 -26.07 -1.89
CA ALA A 93 -3.90 -26.83 -0.75
C ALA A 93 -2.63 -27.65 -1.09
N SER A 94 -2.59 -28.24 -2.28
CA SER A 94 -1.43 -28.97 -2.81
C SER A 94 -0.24 -28.06 -3.07
N GLU A 95 -0.44 -26.86 -3.62
CA GLU A 95 0.66 -25.91 -3.82
C GLU A 95 1.19 -25.37 -2.48
N LEU A 96 0.29 -25.09 -1.54
CA LEU A 96 0.65 -24.50 -0.25
C LEU A 96 1.28 -25.50 0.71
N SER A 97 1.06 -26.82 0.54
CA SER A 97 1.62 -27.85 1.43
C SER A 97 3.15 -27.94 1.40
N PHE A 98 3.80 -27.42 0.35
CA PHE A 98 5.27 -27.35 0.26
C PHE A 98 5.89 -26.26 1.14
N TYR A 99 5.07 -25.36 1.70
CA TYR A 99 5.51 -24.21 2.47
C TYR A 99 5.17 -24.39 3.95
N LYS A 100 6.09 -23.97 4.83
CA LYS A 100 5.85 -24.01 6.29
C LYS A 100 4.99 -22.85 6.75
N LYS A 101 5.07 -21.72 6.04
CA LYS A 101 4.38 -20.48 6.38
C LYS A 101 3.64 -19.92 5.17
N VAL A 102 2.36 -19.68 5.35
CA VAL A 102 1.49 -19.03 4.36
C VAL A 102 1.03 -17.69 4.90
N ILE A 103 1.33 -16.62 4.19
CA ILE A 103 0.89 -15.27 4.53
C ILE A 103 -0.27 -14.90 3.60
N LEU A 104 -1.44 -14.61 4.17
CA LEU A 104 -2.61 -14.23 3.38
C LEU A 104 -2.70 -12.71 3.24
N MET A 105 -2.56 -12.21 2.01
CA MET A 105 -2.63 -10.79 1.64
C MET A 105 -3.81 -10.56 0.69
N LEU A 106 -5.01 -10.74 1.23
CA LEU A 106 -6.28 -10.48 0.52
C LEU A 106 -6.85 -9.12 0.90
N ASP A 107 -7.73 -8.59 0.05
CA ASP A 107 -8.39 -7.29 0.23
C ASP A 107 -9.16 -7.18 1.55
N TYR A 108 -9.35 -5.94 2.02
CA TYR A 108 -9.97 -5.64 3.32
C TYR A 108 -11.51 -5.60 3.28
N ASP A 109 -12.12 -6.19 2.24
CA ASP A 109 -13.57 -6.25 2.07
C ASP A 109 -14.17 -7.58 2.56
N LYS A 110 -15.50 -7.68 2.51
CA LYS A 110 -16.24 -8.88 2.95
C LYS A 110 -15.85 -10.13 2.16
N LYS A 111 -15.52 -9.97 0.87
CA LYS A 111 -15.15 -11.08 -0.01
C LYS A 111 -13.77 -11.63 0.38
N GLY A 112 -12.78 -10.75 0.56
CA GLY A 112 -11.44 -11.09 1.03
C GLY A 112 -11.47 -11.75 2.41
N GLU A 113 -12.33 -11.28 3.32
CA GLU A 113 -12.54 -11.93 4.62
C GLU A 113 -13.15 -13.33 4.51
N SER A 114 -14.19 -13.51 3.69
CA SER A 114 -14.81 -14.82 3.45
C SER A 114 -13.79 -15.80 2.84
N LEU A 115 -13.00 -15.34 1.88
CA LEU A 115 -11.97 -16.15 1.23
C LEU A 115 -10.85 -16.52 2.19
N THR A 116 -10.43 -15.58 3.06
CA THR A 116 -9.46 -15.86 4.13
C THR A 116 -9.94 -17.01 5.02
N LYS A 117 -11.19 -16.98 5.48
CA LYS A 117 -11.78 -18.05 6.31
C LYS A 117 -11.78 -19.39 5.58
N SER A 118 -12.24 -19.41 4.33
CA SER A 118 -12.27 -20.63 3.52
C SER A 118 -10.89 -21.25 3.31
N ILE A 119 -9.86 -20.43 3.12
CA ILE A 119 -8.47 -20.91 2.99
C ILE A 119 -7.97 -21.49 4.31
N ILE A 120 -8.25 -20.82 5.44
CA ILE A 120 -7.85 -21.30 6.77
C ILE A 120 -8.48 -22.67 7.05
N GLU A 121 -9.77 -22.83 6.79
CA GLU A 121 -10.48 -24.10 6.96
C GLU A 121 -9.84 -25.23 6.13
N LYS A 122 -9.51 -24.95 4.86
CA LYS A 122 -8.89 -25.93 3.96
C LYS A 122 -7.47 -26.35 4.34
N LEU A 123 -6.70 -25.46 4.98
CA LEU A 123 -5.29 -25.70 5.32
C LEU A 123 -5.08 -26.18 6.76
N SER A 124 -6.14 -26.24 7.56
CA SER A 124 -6.10 -26.57 9.00
C SER A 124 -5.48 -27.94 9.33
N TYR A 125 -5.47 -28.87 8.38
CA TYR A 125 -4.96 -30.25 8.57
C TYR A 125 -3.52 -30.48 8.10
N GLY A 126 -2.85 -29.48 7.52
CA GLY A 126 -1.62 -29.68 6.75
C GLY A 126 -0.28 -29.37 7.44
N GLY A 127 -0.27 -29.02 8.74
CA GLY A 127 0.96 -28.59 9.43
C GLY A 127 1.52 -27.24 8.94
N VAL A 128 0.73 -26.49 8.17
CA VAL A 128 1.07 -25.17 7.61
C VAL A 128 0.68 -24.09 8.61
N THR A 129 1.60 -23.17 8.91
CA THR A 129 1.30 -21.98 9.72
C THR A 129 0.71 -20.88 8.86
N ILE A 130 -0.49 -20.39 9.19
CA ILE A 130 -1.08 -19.23 8.52
C ILE A 130 -0.77 -17.96 9.31
N ASP A 131 -0.15 -16.98 8.66
CA ASP A 131 0.18 -15.68 9.22
C ASP A 131 -0.72 -14.57 8.63
N LEU A 132 -1.55 -13.99 9.50
CA LEU A 132 -2.40 -12.83 9.20
C LEU A 132 -1.85 -11.52 9.76
N ASN A 133 -0.74 -11.57 10.51
CA ASN A 133 -0.16 -10.41 11.19
C ASN A 133 0.48 -9.45 10.19
N LEU A 134 1.11 -9.95 9.12
CA LEU A 134 1.63 -9.06 8.07
C LEU A 134 0.52 -8.19 7.47
N ARG A 135 -0.63 -8.80 7.13
CA ARG A 135 -1.80 -8.09 6.59
C ARG A 135 -2.28 -7.00 7.54
N LYS A 136 -2.35 -7.27 8.85
CA LYS A 136 -2.70 -6.26 9.87
C LYS A 136 -1.69 -5.12 9.94
N LYS A 137 -0.39 -5.45 10.01
CA LYS A 137 0.70 -4.44 10.05
C LYS A 137 0.69 -3.54 8.81
N VAL A 138 0.52 -4.13 7.62
CA VAL A 138 0.43 -3.37 6.36
C VAL A 138 -0.75 -2.39 6.39
N ARG A 139 -1.92 -2.82 6.89
CA ARG A 139 -3.10 -1.95 7.05
C ARG A 139 -2.85 -0.77 7.98
N GLU A 140 -2.13 -1.02 9.08
CA GLU A 140 -1.79 0.01 10.08
C GLU A 140 -0.77 1.01 9.56
N ILE A 141 0.21 0.56 8.78
CA ILE A 141 1.24 1.41 8.16
C ILE A 141 0.62 2.23 7.03
N ALA A 142 -0.11 1.58 6.13
CA ALA A 142 -0.72 2.18 4.95
C ALA A 142 -2.18 2.60 5.22
N LYS A 143 -2.41 3.41 6.26
CA LYS A 143 -3.77 3.85 6.63
C LYS A 143 -4.50 4.46 5.44
N GLY A 144 -5.76 4.05 5.26
CA GLY A 144 -6.61 4.49 4.14
C GLY A 144 -6.37 3.74 2.83
N VAL A 145 -5.61 2.65 2.84
CA VAL A 145 -5.58 1.66 1.74
C VAL A 145 -6.69 0.63 1.97
N ASN A 146 -7.54 0.45 0.95
CA ASN A 146 -8.68 -0.47 1.00
C ASN A 146 -8.41 -1.77 0.23
N HIS A 147 -7.56 -1.70 -0.81
CA HIS A 147 -7.19 -2.85 -1.64
C HIS A 147 -5.67 -3.05 -1.63
N ILE A 148 -5.21 -4.28 -1.72
CA ILE A 148 -3.77 -4.58 -1.71
C ILE A 148 -3.07 -3.97 -2.92
N GLU A 149 -3.73 -3.91 -4.08
CA GLU A 149 -3.23 -3.24 -5.27
C GLU A 149 -2.89 -1.75 -5.09
N ASP A 150 -3.59 -1.05 -4.20
CA ASP A 150 -3.34 0.37 -3.93
C ASP A 150 -1.98 0.62 -3.29
N LEU A 151 -1.37 -0.41 -2.70
CA LEU A 151 -0.02 -0.31 -2.13
C LEU A 151 1.02 0.06 -3.20
N LYS A 152 0.75 -0.25 -4.47
CA LYS A 152 1.61 0.10 -5.60
C LYS A 152 1.91 1.60 -5.65
N LYS A 153 0.99 2.46 -5.20
CA LYS A 153 1.19 3.93 -5.17
C LYS A 153 2.36 4.36 -4.29
N PHE A 154 2.81 3.53 -3.36
CA PHE A 154 3.95 3.85 -2.49
C PHE A 154 5.30 3.56 -3.14
N SER A 155 5.36 2.68 -4.15
CA SER A 155 6.61 2.31 -4.84
C SER A 155 7.35 3.50 -5.44
N GLN A 156 6.62 4.51 -5.95
CA GLN A 156 7.20 5.73 -6.52
C GLN A 156 7.93 6.61 -5.47
N TYR A 157 7.73 6.36 -4.18
CA TYR A 157 8.38 7.08 -3.09
C TYR A 157 9.56 6.33 -2.51
N LEU A 158 9.89 5.14 -3.03
CA LEU A 158 11.15 4.47 -2.75
C LEU A 158 12.25 5.21 -3.53
N VAL A 159 13.28 5.64 -2.82
CA VAL A 159 14.47 6.21 -3.46
C VAL A 159 15.19 5.04 -4.13
N GLN A 160 15.29 5.08 -5.46
CA GLN A 160 16.22 4.22 -6.17
C GLN A 160 17.61 4.80 -5.92
N GLU A 161 18.45 4.05 -5.22
CA GLU A 161 19.90 4.29 -5.24
C GLU A 161 20.46 4.05 -6.65
#